data_AF-A0A954VB12-F1
#
_entry.id   AF-A0A954VB12-F1
#
_cell.length_a   1.000
_cell.length_b   1.000
_cell.length_c   1.000
_cell.angle_alpha   90.00
_cell.angle_beta   90.00
_cell.angle_gamma   90.00
#
_symmetry.space_group_name_H-M   'P 1'
#
loop_
_entity.id
_entity.type
_entity.pdbx_description
1 polymer ?
#
loop_
_entity_poly.entity_id
_entity_poly.type
_entity_poly.pdbx_seq_one_letter_code
_entity_poly.pdbx_strand_id
1 'polypeptide(L)'
;NALIERLARKRVAVVVVDTDTKRLEEIRTRFRRVLTVEGSPTSELSLANAGVLEAKTVIAATSSDVDNLLIGITCRDIGPDVQVYALSIDPVLGNRMRKVGIQEVVNPAELISDHVAALVFNMSTKEEAVADITA
;
A
#
# COMPACT_ATOMS: atom_id res chain seq x y z
N ASN A 1 -9.70 -2.50 0.69
CA ASN A 1 -10.47 -2.96 1.87
C ASN A 1 -9.74 -3.98 2.74
N ALA A 2 -9.14 -5.05 2.21
CA ALA A 2 -8.49 -6.07 3.05
C ALA A 2 -7.39 -5.54 4.01
N LEU A 3 -6.55 -4.60 3.55
CA LEU A 3 -5.53 -3.97 4.40
C LEU A 3 -6.15 -3.19 5.57
N ILE A 4 -7.08 -2.27 5.28
CA ILE A 4 -7.83 -1.49 6.28
C ILE A 4 -8.48 -2.43 7.30
N GLU A 5 -9.10 -3.50 6.83
CA GLU A 5 -9.75 -4.47 7.70
C GLU A 5 -8.77 -5.16 8.64
N ARG A 6 -7.60 -5.62 8.15
CA ARG A 6 -6.57 -6.24 8.98
C ARG A 6 -6.03 -5.29 10.05
N LEU A 7 -5.84 -4.01 9.69
CA LEU A 7 -5.38 -2.97 10.61
C LEU A 7 -6.46 -2.63 11.66
N ALA A 8 -7.70 -2.47 11.23
CA ALA A 8 -8.84 -2.19 12.10
C ALA A 8 -9.08 -3.31 13.11
N ARG A 9 -8.96 -4.58 12.71
CA ARG A 9 -9.05 -5.74 13.62
C ARG A 9 -7.99 -5.69 14.73
N LYS A 10 -6.80 -5.18 14.42
CA LYS A 10 -5.72 -4.98 15.41
C LYS A 10 -5.83 -3.67 16.18
N ARG A 11 -6.93 -2.91 16.03
CA ARG A 11 -7.19 -1.62 16.68
C ARG A 11 -6.12 -0.55 16.38
N VAL A 12 -5.48 -0.65 15.22
CA VAL A 12 -4.58 0.39 14.71
C VAL A 12 -5.44 1.58 14.27
N ALA A 13 -5.07 2.80 14.66
CA ALA A 13 -5.71 4.01 14.17
C ALA A 13 -5.34 4.21 12.68
N VAL A 14 -6.35 4.38 11.83
CA VAL A 14 -6.17 4.49 10.38
C VAL A 14 -6.93 5.70 9.87
N VAL A 15 -6.26 6.49 9.03
CA VAL A 15 -6.85 7.54 8.21
C VAL A 15 -6.72 7.12 6.76
N VAL A 16 -7.81 7.22 5.98
CA VAL A 16 -7.82 6.92 4.55
C VAL A 16 -8.01 8.20 3.76
N VAL A 17 -7.14 8.45 2.79
CA VAL A 17 -7.25 9.56 1.84
C VAL A 17 -7.67 9.00 0.49
N ASP A 18 -8.71 9.55 -0.11
CA ASP A 18 -9.19 9.15 -1.43
C ASP A 18 -9.99 10.28 -2.08
N THR A 19 -10.04 10.32 -3.41
CA THR A 19 -10.90 11.26 -4.16
C THR A 19 -12.30 10.70 -4.38
N ASP A 20 -12.48 9.38 -4.28
CA ASP A 20 -13.77 8.73 -4.42
C ASP A 20 -14.60 8.84 -3.13
N THR A 21 -15.52 9.79 -3.12
CA THR A 21 -16.43 10.03 -2.00
C THR A 21 -17.29 8.83 -1.64
N LYS A 22 -17.75 8.05 -2.63
CA LYS A 22 -18.56 6.85 -2.38
C LYS A 22 -17.74 5.80 -1.64
N ARG A 23 -16.51 5.58 -2.08
CA ARG A 23 -15.57 4.68 -1.40
C ARG A 23 -15.29 5.13 0.03
N LEU A 24 -15.12 6.42 0.28
CA LEU A 24 -14.94 6.94 1.64
C LEU A 24 -16.18 6.72 2.51
N GLU A 25 -17.40 6.91 1.98
CA GLU A 25 -18.65 6.61 2.67
C GLU A 25 -18.79 5.14 3.04
N GLU A 26 -18.43 4.23 2.11
CA GLU A 26 -18.41 2.79 2.37
C GLU A 26 -17.44 2.44 3.51
N ILE A 27 -16.26 3.04 3.51
CA ILE A 27 -15.25 2.83 4.56
C ILE A 27 -15.77 3.31 5.92
N ARG A 28 -16.36 4.51 5.99
CA ARG A 28 -16.95 5.05 7.23
C ARG A 28 -18.07 4.16 7.77
N THR A 29 -18.91 3.65 6.87
CA THR A 29 -20.04 2.78 7.22
C THR A 29 -19.56 1.43 7.74
N ARG A 30 -18.55 0.83 7.09
CA ARG A 30 -18.03 -0.49 7.42
C ARG A 30 -17.09 -0.49 8.63
N PHE A 31 -16.35 0.61 8.85
CA PHE A 31 -15.29 0.68 9.86
C PHE A 31 -15.44 1.91 10.76
N ARG A 32 -16.21 1.78 11.86
CA ARG A 32 -16.52 2.90 12.80
C ARG A 32 -15.33 3.66 13.40
N ARG A 33 -14.12 3.09 13.35
CA ARG A 33 -12.90 3.68 13.95
C ARG A 33 -11.89 4.17 12.91
N VAL A 34 -12.22 4.07 11.62
CA VAL A 34 -11.37 4.55 10.52
C VAL A 34 -11.82 5.96 10.18
N LEU A 35 -10.88 6.90 10.18
CA LEU A 35 -11.11 8.26 9.71
C LEU A 35 -10.87 8.34 8.21
N THR A 36 -11.45 9.34 7.56
CA THR A 36 -11.37 9.52 6.11
C THR A 36 -11.16 10.99 5.79
N VAL A 37 -10.34 11.27 4.78
CA VAL A 37 -10.11 12.60 4.22
C VAL A 37 -10.41 12.52 2.73
N GLU A 38 -11.29 13.40 2.27
CA GLU A 38 -11.55 13.57 0.83
C GLU A 38 -10.48 14.47 0.22
N GLY A 39 -9.80 13.99 -0.81
CA GLY A 39 -8.76 14.75 -1.50
C GLY A 39 -7.79 13.88 -2.26
N SER A 40 -6.94 14.51 -3.07
CA SER A 40 -5.93 13.79 -3.84
C SER A 40 -4.85 13.24 -2.90
N PRO A 41 -4.55 11.94 -2.91
CA PRO A 41 -3.49 11.39 -2.07
C PRO A 41 -2.10 11.93 -2.46
N THR A 42 -1.92 12.45 -3.68
CA THR A 42 -0.68 13.10 -4.12
C THR A 42 -0.56 14.57 -3.70
N SER A 43 -1.63 15.16 -3.17
CA SER A 43 -1.63 16.55 -2.70
C SER A 43 -1.06 16.66 -1.30
N GLU A 44 -0.06 17.52 -1.13
CA GLU A 44 0.52 17.87 0.17
C GLU A 44 -0.56 18.30 1.18
N LEU A 45 -1.52 19.13 0.75
CA LEU A 45 -2.61 19.60 1.61
C LEU A 45 -3.49 18.46 2.11
N SER A 46 -3.79 17.49 1.24
CA SER A 46 -4.60 16.32 1.62
C SER A 46 -3.86 15.40 2.58
N LEU A 47 -2.55 15.22 2.39
CA LEU A 47 -1.68 14.47 3.30
C LEU A 47 -1.54 15.17 4.66
N ALA A 48 -1.37 16.50 4.67
CA ALA A 48 -1.34 17.29 5.90
C ALA A 48 -2.67 17.20 6.66
N ASN A 49 -3.81 17.34 5.97
CA ASN A 49 -5.14 17.18 6.57
C ASN A 49 -5.39 15.76 7.10
N ALA A 50 -4.68 14.76 6.57
CA ALA A 50 -4.72 13.39 7.06
C ALA A 50 -3.80 13.12 8.27
N GLY A 51 -3.05 14.12 8.72
CA GLY A 51 -2.16 14.01 9.87
C GLY A 51 -0.88 13.22 9.58
N VAL A 52 -0.32 13.35 8.37
CA VAL A 52 0.90 12.63 7.97
C VAL A 52 2.11 12.98 8.86
N LEU A 53 2.17 14.19 9.41
CA LEU A 53 3.27 14.62 10.29
C LEU A 53 3.22 13.93 11.66
N GLU A 54 2.03 13.60 12.15
CA GLU A 54 1.82 12.86 13.39
C GLU A 54 1.76 11.34 13.15
N ALA A 55 1.65 10.91 11.90
CA ALA A 55 1.61 9.50 11.55
C ALA A 55 2.96 8.84 11.79
N LYS A 56 2.94 7.64 12.39
CA LYS A 56 4.13 6.77 12.44
C LYS A 56 4.45 6.19 11.06
N THR A 57 3.42 5.93 10.25
CA THR A 57 3.54 5.21 9.00
C THR A 57 2.50 5.68 7.98
N VAL A 58 2.95 5.85 6.74
CA VAL A 58 2.13 6.06 5.55
C VAL A 58 2.22 4.82 4.67
N ILE A 59 1.08 4.41 4.11
CA ILE A 59 1.01 3.30 3.15
C ILE A 59 0.46 3.84 1.82
N ALA A 60 1.34 3.97 0.83
CA ALA A 60 1.02 4.36 -0.53
C ALA A 60 0.58 3.11 -1.34
N ALA A 61 -0.72 2.84 -1.32
CA ALA A 61 -1.31 1.63 -1.89
C ALA A 61 -2.45 1.95 -2.87
N THR A 62 -2.24 2.96 -3.72
CA THR A 62 -3.14 3.26 -4.85
C THR A 62 -2.91 2.25 -5.98
N SER A 63 -3.78 2.28 -7.00
CA SER A 63 -3.60 1.49 -8.22
C SER A 63 -2.54 2.06 -9.19
N SER A 64 -1.96 3.23 -8.87
CA SER A 64 -0.99 3.92 -9.70
C SER A 64 0.37 3.93 -9.01
N ASP A 65 1.33 3.22 -9.59
CA ASP A 65 2.72 3.23 -9.10
C ASP A 65 3.34 4.64 -9.17
N VAL A 66 2.91 5.45 -10.12
CA VAL A 66 3.33 6.86 -10.22
C VAL A 66 2.79 7.66 -9.04
N ASP A 67 1.52 7.50 -8.68
CA ASP A 67 0.94 8.18 -7.52
C ASP A 67 1.60 7.70 -6.23
N ASN A 68 1.89 6.40 -6.12
CA ASN A 68 2.57 5.85 -4.94
C ASN A 68 3.99 6.42 -4.78
N LEU A 69 4.69 6.66 -5.89
CA LEU A 69 6.00 7.33 -5.88
C LEU A 69 5.86 8.79 -5.46
N LEU A 70 4.88 9.52 -6.02
CA LEU A 70 4.63 10.92 -5.67
C LEU A 70 4.25 11.09 -4.20
N ILE A 71 3.35 10.24 -3.67
CA ILE A 71 3.00 10.21 -2.24
C ILE A 71 4.26 10.05 -1.39
N GLY A 72 5.14 9.11 -1.76
CA GLY A 72 6.38 8.88 -1.05
C GLY A 72 7.31 10.10 -1.07
N ILE A 73 7.51 10.72 -2.23
CA ILE A 73 8.31 11.96 -2.36
C ILE A 73 7.73 13.06 -1.48
N THR A 74 6.43 13.34 -1.57
CA THR A 74 5.77 14.36 -0.75
C THR A 74 5.94 14.06 0.75
N CYS A 75 5.82 12.79 1.16
CA CYS A 75 6.04 12.38 2.55
C CYS A 75 7.51 12.53 2.98
N ARG A 76 8.49 12.49 2.07
CA ARG A 76 9.89 12.80 2.40
C ARG A 76 10.11 14.31 2.53
N ASP A 77 9.41 15.10 1.74
CA ASP A 77 9.54 16.56 1.75
C ASP A 77 8.94 17.18 3.02
N ILE A 78 7.72 16.77 3.42
CA ILE A 78 7.03 17.38 4.57
C ILE A 78 7.27 16.67 5.89
N GLY A 79 7.55 15.36 5.86
CA GLY A 79 7.62 14.52 7.05
C GLY A 79 8.77 13.50 6.97
N PRO A 80 10.04 13.93 6.89
CA PRO A 80 11.17 13.02 6.63
C PRO A 80 11.28 11.85 7.62
N ASP A 81 10.74 11.99 8.84
CA ASP A 81 10.76 10.96 9.86
C ASP A 81 9.64 9.90 9.72
N VAL A 82 8.58 10.16 8.93
CA VAL A 82 7.49 9.18 8.77
C VAL A 82 8.00 7.93 8.04
N GLN A 83 7.57 6.74 8.44
CA GLN A 83 7.85 5.53 7.68
C GLN A 83 6.90 5.44 6.49
N VAL A 84 7.40 5.18 5.30
CA VAL A 84 6.61 5.06 4.08
C VAL A 84 6.77 3.65 3.51
N TYR A 85 5.65 2.99 3.30
CA TYR A 85 5.56 1.73 2.56
C TYR A 85 4.76 1.94 1.30
N ALA A 86 5.24 1.44 0.16
CA ALA A 86 4.55 1.57 -1.12
C ALA A 86 4.26 0.22 -1.74
N LEU A 87 3.17 0.15 -2.50
CA LEU A 87 2.92 -0.97 -3.43
C LEU A 87 3.39 -0.57 -4.82
N SER A 88 4.06 -1.51 -5.51
CA SER A 88 4.45 -1.31 -6.91
C SER A 88 4.59 -2.65 -7.61
N ILE A 89 4.01 -2.77 -8.80
CA ILE A 89 4.19 -3.93 -9.69
C ILE A 89 5.19 -3.64 -10.81
N ASP A 90 5.52 -2.36 -11.04
CA ASP A 90 6.55 -1.92 -11.96
C ASP A 90 7.93 -1.93 -11.25
N PRO A 91 8.86 -2.81 -11.63
CA PRO A 91 10.18 -2.90 -11.00
C PRO A 91 11.03 -1.63 -11.18
N VAL A 92 10.83 -0.88 -12.27
CA VAL A 92 11.55 0.38 -12.53
C VAL A 92 11.06 1.46 -11.56
N LEU A 93 9.74 1.63 -11.43
CA LEU A 93 9.18 2.58 -10.46
C LEU A 93 9.46 2.17 -9.03
N GLY A 94 9.35 0.88 -8.68
CA GLY A 94 9.71 0.38 -7.36
C GLY A 94 11.18 0.63 -7.00
N ASN A 95 12.10 0.55 -7.96
CA ASN A 95 13.49 0.94 -7.74
C ASN A 95 13.68 2.44 -7.53
N ARG A 96 12.88 3.29 -8.20
CA ARG A 96 12.88 4.74 -7.96
C ARG A 96 12.34 5.08 -6.58
N MET A 97 11.25 4.44 -6.16
CA MET A 97 10.67 4.56 -4.82
C MET A 97 11.71 4.28 -3.73
N ARG A 98 12.46 3.17 -3.85
CA ARG A 98 13.55 2.87 -2.91
C ARG A 98 14.62 3.95 -2.89
N LYS A 99 15.03 4.47 -4.06
CA LYS A 99 16.06 5.53 -4.18
C LYS A 99 15.65 6.85 -3.55
N VAL A 100 14.36 7.18 -3.54
CA VAL A 100 13.86 8.40 -2.89
C VAL A 100 13.63 8.22 -1.38
N GLY A 101 13.96 7.05 -0.81
CA GLY A 101 13.87 6.83 0.64
C GLY A 101 12.55 6.25 1.14
N ILE A 102 11.73 5.65 0.25
CA ILE A 102 10.63 4.77 0.68
C ILE A 102 11.23 3.49 1.22
N GLN A 103 10.93 3.16 2.48
CA GLN A 103 11.66 2.15 3.24
C GLN A 103 11.38 0.73 2.75
N GLU A 104 10.14 0.44 2.36
CA GLU A 104 9.78 -0.85 1.76
C GLU A 104 8.86 -0.62 0.56
N VAL A 105 9.16 -1.32 -0.53
CA VAL A 105 8.30 -1.37 -1.71
C VAL A 105 7.92 -2.82 -1.96
N VAL A 106 6.65 -3.12 -1.76
CA VAL A 106 6.07 -4.45 -1.88
C VAL A 106 5.49 -4.60 -3.28
N ASN A 107 5.91 -5.65 -3.99
CA ASN A 107 5.25 -6.11 -5.20
C ASN A 107 4.27 -7.24 -4.84
N PRO A 108 2.95 -6.99 -4.83
CA PRO A 108 1.99 -8.02 -4.44
C PRO A 108 2.01 -9.24 -5.36
N ALA A 109 2.27 -9.03 -6.66
CA ALA A 109 2.29 -10.13 -7.63
C ALA A 109 3.47 -11.05 -7.35
N GLU A 110 4.69 -10.51 -7.21
CA GLU A 110 5.87 -11.29 -6.84
C GLU A 110 5.70 -11.98 -5.48
N LEU A 111 5.18 -11.29 -4.47
CA LEU A 111 4.99 -11.86 -3.14
C LEU A 111 4.01 -13.05 -3.14
N ILE A 112 2.97 -12.99 -3.97
CA ILE A 112 2.04 -14.11 -4.15
C ILE A 112 2.71 -15.22 -4.96
N SER A 113 3.41 -14.90 -6.04
CA SER A 113 4.14 -15.87 -6.88
C SER A 113 5.15 -16.66 -6.07
N ASP A 114 5.98 -16.00 -5.27
CA ASP A 114 6.98 -16.63 -4.40
C ASP A 114 6.31 -17.56 -3.37
N HIS A 115 5.18 -17.12 -2.81
CA HIS A 115 4.44 -17.92 -1.85
C HIS A 115 3.86 -19.20 -2.47
N VAL A 116 3.24 -19.08 -3.65
CA VAL A 116 2.67 -20.24 -4.36
C VAL A 116 3.78 -21.19 -4.81
N ALA A 117 4.88 -20.67 -5.36
CA ALA A 117 6.05 -21.47 -5.74
C ALA A 117 6.59 -22.26 -4.54
N ALA A 118 6.71 -21.64 -3.38
CA ALA A 118 7.16 -22.32 -2.16
C ALA A 118 6.22 -23.45 -1.71
N LEU A 119 4.90 -23.29 -1.85
CA LEU A 119 3.94 -24.36 -1.55
C LEU A 119 4.14 -25.56 -2.48
N VAL A 120 4.37 -25.31 -3.77
CA VAL A 120 4.62 -26.37 -4.76
C VAL A 120 5.94 -27.08 -4.47
N PHE A 121 7.03 -26.33 -4.23
CA PHE A 121 8.34 -26.92 -3.93
C PHE A 121 8.35 -27.76 -2.65
N ASN A 122 7.53 -27.42 -1.66
CA ASN A 122 7.43 -28.18 -0.42
C ASN A 122 6.58 -29.46 -0.56
N MET A 123 5.77 -29.58 -1.62
CA MET A 123 4.89 -30.73 -1.86
C MET A 123 5.42 -31.69 -2.94
N SER A 124 6.18 -31.19 -3.92
CA SER A 124 6.64 -31.98 -5.06
C SER A 124 8.09 -32.43 -4.93
N THR A 125 8.36 -33.71 -5.16
CA THR A 125 9.71 -34.18 -5.55
C THR A 125 10.03 -33.62 -6.93
N LYS A 126 11.31 -33.27 -7.20
CA LYS A 126 11.82 -32.47 -8.34
C LYS A 126 11.37 -32.85 -9.78
N GLU A 127 10.56 -33.87 -9.99
CA GLU A 127 10.22 -34.46 -11.29
C GLU A 127 8.73 -34.34 -11.68
N GLU A 128 7.87 -33.69 -10.88
CA GLU A 128 6.44 -33.53 -11.22
C GLU A 128 6.17 -32.29 -12.08
N ALA A 129 5.36 -32.46 -13.12
CA ALA A 129 4.94 -31.37 -13.99
C ALA A 129 3.88 -30.48 -13.29
N VAL A 130 4.13 -29.17 -13.25
CA VAL A 130 3.21 -28.17 -12.71
C VAL A 130 2.57 -27.43 -13.89
N ALA A 131 1.24 -27.43 -13.96
CA ALA A 131 0.51 -26.65 -14.94
C ALA A 131 0.29 -25.22 -14.40
N ASP A 132 0.75 -24.22 -15.14
CA ASP A 132 0.41 -22.81 -14.89
C ASP A 132 -0.85 -22.45 -15.69
N ILE A 133 -1.89 -21.98 -15.01
CA ILE A 133 -3.17 -21.59 -15.61
C ILE A 133 -3.47 -20.15 -15.15
N THR A 134 -2.77 -19.19 -15.74
CA THR A 134 -3.09 -17.76 -15.62
C THR A 134 -4.06 -17.33 -16.73
N ALA A 135 -5.09 -16.56 -16.37
CA ALA A 135 -6.04 -15.94 -17.30
C ALA A 135 -5.64 -14.51 -17.65
#